data_AF-A0A940P194-F1
#
_entry.id   AF-A0A940P194-F1
#
_cell.length_a   1.000
_cell.length_b   1.000
_cell.length_c   1.000
_cell.angle_alpha   90.00
_cell.angle_beta   90.00
_cell.angle_gamma   90.00
#
_symmetry.space_group_name_H-M   'P 1'
#
loop_
_entity.id
_entity.type
_entity.pdbx_description
1 polymer ?
#
loop_
_entity_poly.entity_id
_entity_poly.type
_entity_poly.pdbx_seq_one_letter_code
_entity_poly.pdbx_strand_id
1 'polypeptide(L)'
;LRDVQFAVVETNGTVSVCQKANAKPLTPDDLHLHPAQSDPPEVLIADGSISEEGLKALGSSEQTLLHELKRKHLTPEQVFLLTADRSGICTLIRKEDSI
;
A
#
# COMPACT_ATOMS: atom_id res chain seq x y z
N LEU A 1 30.71 -12.58 0.42
CA LEU A 1 31.23 -12.31 1.78
C LEU A 1 31.97 -10.98 1.92
N ARG A 2 32.58 -10.41 0.87
CA ARG A 2 33.37 -9.17 0.99
C ARG A 2 32.57 -7.94 1.44
N ASP A 3 31.27 -7.91 1.14
CA ASP A 3 30.41 -6.75 1.38
C ASP A 3 29.60 -6.82 2.69
N VAL A 4 29.76 -7.91 3.45
CA VAL A 4 28.98 -8.17 4.67
C VAL A 4 29.79 -7.77 5.89
N GLN A 5 29.17 -7.01 6.80
CA GLN A 5 29.73 -6.63 8.09
C GLN A 5 29.36 -7.66 9.17
N PHE A 6 28.10 -8.09 9.21
CA PHE A 6 27.64 -9.22 10.04
C PHE A 6 26.33 -9.78 9.46
N ALA A 7 25.98 -11.00 9.87
CA ALA A 7 24.72 -11.65 9.53
C ALA A 7 24.12 -12.29 10.80
N VAL A 8 22.80 -12.19 10.95
CA VAL A 8 22.02 -12.78 12.04
C VAL A 8 21.17 -13.90 11.45
N VAL A 9 21.19 -15.07 12.10
CA VAL A 9 20.28 -16.17 11.77
C VAL A 9 19.06 -16.06 12.68
N GLU A 10 17.90 -15.86 12.07
CA GLU A 10 16.62 -15.73 12.76
C GLU A 10 16.06 -17.11 13.12
N THR A 11 15.17 -17.18 14.11
CA THR A 11 14.59 -18.44 14.61
C THR A 11 13.73 -19.17 13.59
N ASN A 12 13.23 -18.48 12.57
CA ASN A 12 12.49 -19.04 11.43
C ASN A 12 13.41 -19.56 10.31
N GLY A 13 14.74 -19.52 10.50
CA GLY A 13 15.73 -19.98 9.53
C GLY A 13 16.10 -18.95 8.46
N THR A 14 15.57 -17.71 8.51
CA THR A 14 16.00 -16.63 7.61
C THR A 14 17.31 -16.01 8.09
N VAL A 15 18.07 -15.40 7.17
CA VAL A 15 19.31 -14.69 7.49
C VAL A 15 19.15 -13.20 7.21
N SER A 16 19.31 -12.38 8.24
CA SER A 16 19.34 -10.92 8.17
C SER A 16 20.78 -10.46 7.97
N VAL A 17 21.08 -9.70 6.91
CA VAL A 17 22.45 -9.28 6.55
C VAL A 17 22.63 -7.79 6.76
N CYS A 18 23.67 -7.40 7.50
CA CYS A 18 24.13 -6.02 7.59
C CYS A 18 25.36 -5.83 6.68
N GLN A 19 25.24 -4.92 5.70
CA GLN A 19 26.30 -4.61 4.74
C GLN A 19 27.35 -3.66 5.34
N LYS A 20 28.58 -3.74 4.84
CA LYS A 20 29.63 -2.73 5.13
C LYS A 20 29.22 -1.37 4.58
N ALA A 21 29.71 -0.29 5.20
CA ALA A 21 29.35 1.07 4.84
C ALA A 21 29.57 1.39 3.34
N ASN A 22 30.67 0.93 2.75
CA ASN A 22 31.00 1.15 1.34
C ASN A 22 30.20 0.29 0.35
N ALA A 23 29.40 -0.66 0.85
CA ALA A 23 28.56 -1.54 0.05
C ALA A 23 27.06 -1.33 0.30
N LYS A 24 26.71 -0.50 1.29
CA LYS A 24 25.33 -0.12 1.58
C LYS A 24 24.82 0.86 0.51
N PRO A 25 23.59 0.70 -0.01
CA PRO A 25 22.96 1.72 -0.84
C PRO A 25 22.83 3.06 -0.09
N LEU A 26 22.90 4.16 -0.84
CA LEU A 26 22.66 5.50 -0.29
C LEU A 26 21.20 5.62 0.18
N THR A 27 21.02 6.26 1.32
CA THR A 27 19.73 6.76 1.79
C THR A 27 19.51 8.18 1.24
N PRO A 28 18.26 8.67 1.18
CA PRO A 28 17.99 10.07 0.83
C PRO A 28 18.76 11.07 1.72
N ASP A 29 18.91 10.77 3.01
CA ASP A 29 19.63 11.62 3.98
C ASP A 29 21.12 11.76 3.66
N ASP A 30 21.76 10.71 3.14
CA ASP A 30 23.16 10.74 2.71
C ASP A 30 23.40 11.78 1.59
N LEU A 31 22.34 12.14 0.86
CA LEU A 31 22.33 13.14 -0.21
C LEU A 31 21.60 14.44 0.17
N HIS A 32 21.20 14.60 1.43
CA HIS A 32 20.38 15.73 1.91
C HIS A 32 19.07 15.92 1.12
N LEU A 33 18.47 14.82 0.67
CA LEU A 33 17.17 14.81 -0.01
C LEU A 33 16.05 14.66 1.02
N HIS A 34 14.98 15.44 0.85
CA HIS A 34 13.78 15.38 1.69
C HIS A 34 12.58 14.93 0.84
N PRO A 35 12.47 13.64 0.50
CA PRO A 35 11.33 13.14 -0.24
C PRO A 35 10.05 13.37 0.56
N ALA A 36 8.94 13.65 -0.13
CA ALA A 36 7.65 13.74 0.52
C ALA A 36 7.31 12.40 1.17
N GLN A 37 6.81 12.43 2.40
CA GLN A 37 6.29 11.24 3.05
C GLN A 37 5.05 10.77 2.29
N SER A 38 5.06 9.53 1.80
CA SER A 38 3.87 8.88 1.28
C SER A 38 3.24 8.07 2.39
N ASP A 39 2.05 8.48 2.82
CA ASP A 39 1.22 7.63 3.66
C ASP A 39 0.82 6.37 2.85
N PRO A 40 0.66 5.20 3.50
CA PRO A 40 0.14 4.02 2.82
C PRO A 40 -1.28 4.29 2.28
N PRO A 41 -1.72 3.58 1.22
CA PRO A 41 -3.07 3.70 0.71
C PRO A 41 -4.10 3.20 1.74
N GLU A 42 -5.22 3.91 1.81
CA GLU A 42 -6.37 3.58 2.65
C GLU A 42 -7.29 2.58 1.97
N VAL A 43 -7.89 1.68 2.74
CA VAL A 43 -8.89 0.74 2.24
C VAL A 43 -10.24 1.42 2.21
N LEU A 44 -10.84 1.51 1.01
CA LEU A 44 -12.17 2.07 0.80
C LEU A 44 -13.26 0.99 0.73
N ILE A 45 -12.96 -0.16 0.14
CA ILE A 45 -13.85 -1.32 0.10
C ILE A 45 -13.04 -2.58 0.41
N ALA A 46 -13.57 -3.42 1.30
CA ALA A 46 -13.06 -4.76 1.57
C ALA A 46 -14.23 -5.75 1.54
N ASP A 47 -14.10 -6.80 0.74
CA ASP A 47 -15.11 -7.86 0.56
C ASP A 47 -16.52 -7.34 0.27
N GLY A 48 -16.59 -6.22 -0.44
CA GLY A 48 -17.81 -5.56 -0.84
C GLY A 48 -18.44 -4.63 0.19
N SER A 49 -17.80 -4.45 1.34
CA SER A 49 -18.21 -3.52 2.39
C SER A 49 -17.40 -2.22 2.31
N ILE A 50 -18.08 -1.08 2.39
CA ILE A 50 -17.44 0.24 2.39
C ILE A 50 -16.81 0.52 3.76
N SER A 51 -15.59 1.02 3.76
CA SER A 51 -14.87 1.44 4.97
C SER A 51 -15.08 2.94 5.23
N GLU A 52 -15.89 3.28 6.22
CA GLU A 52 -16.09 4.67 6.65
C GLU A 52 -14.79 5.32 7.16
N GLU A 53 -13.94 4.53 7.83
CA GLU A 53 -12.65 5.01 8.34
C GLU A 53 -11.71 5.41 7.20
N GLY A 54 -11.61 4.57 6.16
CA GLY A 54 -10.79 4.86 4.99
C GLY A 54 -11.31 6.06 4.18
N LEU A 55 -12.64 6.18 4.05
CA LEU A 55 -13.27 7.36 3.45
C LEU A 55 -12.94 8.64 4.22
N LYS A 56 -13.05 8.60 5.56
CA LYS A 56 -12.72 9.73 6.43
C LYS A 56 -11.23 10.10 6.37
N ALA A 57 -10.34 9.11 6.33
CA ALA A 57 -8.90 9.33 6.23
C ALA A 57 -8.48 10.04 4.93
N LEU A 58 -9.21 9.77 3.84
CA LEU A 58 -9.04 10.43 2.54
C LEU A 58 -9.91 11.67 2.33
N GLY A 59 -10.78 12.02 3.29
CA GLY A 59 -11.74 13.11 3.15
C GLY A 59 -12.75 12.90 2.02
N SER A 60 -13.00 11.64 1.64
CA SER A 60 -13.97 11.26 0.62
C SER A 60 -15.32 10.90 1.26
N SER A 61 -16.40 11.04 0.50
CA SER A 61 -17.73 10.64 0.93
C SER A 61 -18.15 9.33 0.29
N GLU A 62 -19.03 8.59 0.96
CA GLU A 62 -19.64 7.39 0.39
C GLU A 62 -20.35 7.69 -0.94
N GLN A 63 -21.02 8.84 -1.05
CA GLN A 63 -21.71 9.27 -2.28
C GLN A 63 -20.74 9.43 -3.45
N THR A 64 -19.56 10.01 -3.22
CA THR A 64 -18.51 10.16 -4.22
C THR A 64 -17.99 8.79 -4.66
N LEU A 65 -17.73 7.90 -3.71
CA LEU A 65 -17.29 6.54 -3.99
C LEU A 65 -18.32 5.77 -4.83
N LEU A 66 -19.60 5.80 -4.44
CA LEU A 66 -20.68 5.16 -5.18
C LEU A 66 -20.85 5.72 -6.58
N HIS A 67 -20.67 7.03 -6.76
CA HIS A 67 -20.68 7.65 -8.08
C HIS A 67 -19.55 7.11 -8.98
N GLU A 68 -18.34 7.00 -8.45
CA GLU A 68 -17.18 6.46 -9.16
C GLU A 68 -17.35 4.98 -9.54
N LEU A 69 -17.88 4.17 -8.63
CA LEU A 69 -18.19 2.76 -8.91
C LEU A 69 -19.25 2.64 -10.01
N LYS A 70 -20.31 3.45 -9.94
CA LYS A 70 -21.37 3.47 -10.95
C LYS A 70 -20.85 3.86 -12.33
N ARG A 71 -19.93 4.82 -12.42
CA ARG A 71 -19.23 5.17 -13.67
C ARG A 71 -18.43 4.02 -14.25
N LYS A 72 -17.97 3.09 -13.40
CA LYS A 72 -17.27 1.85 -13.79
C LYS A 72 -18.21 0.64 -13.93
N HIS A 73 -19.53 0.84 -13.86
CA HIS A 73 -20.54 -0.21 -13.88
C HIS A 73 -20.35 -1.28 -12.80
N LEU A 74 -19.95 -0.85 -11.60
CA LEU A 74 -19.76 -1.70 -10.44
C LEU A 74 -20.65 -1.26 -9.28
N THR A 75 -21.05 -2.22 -8.47
CA THR A 75 -21.56 -1.98 -7.12
C THR A 75 -20.46 -2.32 -6.09
N PRO A 76 -20.54 -1.81 -4.85
CA PRO A 76 -19.60 -2.18 -3.80
C PRO A 76 -19.45 -3.70 -3.65
N GLU A 77 -20.56 -4.45 -3.69
CA GLU A 77 -20.59 -5.89 -3.45
C GLU A 77 -19.74 -6.71 -4.44
N GLN A 78 -19.53 -6.17 -5.65
CA GLN A 78 -18.74 -6.77 -6.72
C GLN A 78 -17.23 -6.50 -6.58
N VAL A 79 -16.82 -5.68 -5.62
CA VAL A 79 -15.44 -5.30 -5.37
C VAL A 79 -14.89 -6.13 -4.21
N PHE A 80 -13.77 -6.82 -4.44
CA PHE A 80 -13.04 -7.53 -3.40
C PHE A 80 -12.20 -6.56 -2.57
N LEU A 81 -11.45 -5.69 -3.24
CA LEU A 81 -10.61 -4.69 -2.60
C LEU A 81 -10.59 -3.41 -3.42
N LEU A 82 -10.82 -2.28 -2.77
CA LEU A 82 -10.52 -0.96 -3.31
C LEU A 82 -9.65 -0.21 -2.32
N THR A 83 -8.47 0.20 -2.76
CA THR A 83 -7.61 1.10 -2.00
C THR A 83 -7.36 2.38 -2.77
N ALA A 84 -7.12 3.47 -2.06
CA ALA A 84 -6.72 4.75 -2.64
C ALA A 84 -5.74 5.47 -1.71
N ASP A 85 -4.81 6.24 -2.27
CA ASP A 85 -3.97 7.16 -1.50
C ASP A 85 -4.29 8.63 -1.81
N ARG A 86 -3.65 9.54 -1.07
CA ARG A 86 -3.80 10.99 -1.25
C ARG A 86 -3.20 11.52 -2.55
N SER A 87 -2.38 10.72 -3.24
CA SER A 87 -1.84 11.05 -4.57
C SER A 87 -2.81 10.72 -5.70
N GLY A 88 -3.90 10.02 -5.39
CA GLY A 88 -4.92 9.60 -6.36
C GLY A 88 -4.61 8.26 -7.03
N ILE A 89 -3.61 7.51 -6.54
CA ILE A 89 -3.37 6.15 -6.99
C ILE A 89 -4.43 5.25 -6.35
N CYS A 90 -5.19 4.55 -7.18
CA CYS A 90 -6.25 3.65 -6.74
C CYS A 90 -6.01 2.23 -7.26
N THR A 91 -6.16 1.23 -6.40
CA THR A 91 -6.14 -0.19 -6.77
C THR A 91 -7.55 -0.75 -6.61
N LEU A 92 -8.16 -1.23 -7.69
CA LEU A 92 -9.48 -1.86 -7.68
C LEU A 92 -9.35 -3.33 -8.12
N ILE A 93 -9.73 -4.23 -7.22
CA ILE A 93 -9.80 -5.68 -7.44
C ILE A 93 -11.26 -6.09 -7.36
N ARG A 94 -11.78 -6.68 -8.44
CA ARG A 94 -13.13 -7.23 -8.49
C ARG A 94 -13.15 -8.59 -7.81
N LYS A 95 -14.30 -8.98 -7.25
CA LYS A 95 -14.51 -10.38 -6.88
C LYS A 95 -14.52 -11.23 -8.14
N GLU A 96 -13.92 -12.41 -8.05
CA GLU A 96 -14.12 -13.43 -9.07
C GLU A 96 -15.57 -13.93 -8.96
N ASP A 97 -16.25 -14.12 -10.08
CA ASP A 97 -17.55 -14.77 -10.09
C ASP A 97 -17.34 -16.20 -9.57
N SER A 98 -17.99 -16.56 -8.46
CA SER A 98 -18.04 -17.94 -8.00
C SER A 98 -18.71 -18.78 -9.09
N ILE A 99 -17.90 -19.60 -9.79
CA ILE A 99 -18.32 -20.55 -10.83
C ILE A 99 -19.28 -21.59 -10.24
#